data_AF-A0A7K1DJ21-F1
#
_entry.id   AF-A0A7K1DJ21-F1
#
_cell.length_a   1.000
_cell.length_b   1.000
_cell.length_c   1.000
_cell.angle_alpha   90.00
_cell.angle_beta   90.00
_cell.angle_gamma   90.00
#
_symmetry.space_group_name_H-M   'P 1'
#
loop_
_entity.id
_entity.type
_entity.pdbx_description
1 polymer ?
#
loop_
_entity_poly.entity_id
_entity_poly.type
_entity_poly.pdbx_seq_one_letter_code
_entity_poly.pdbx_strand_id
1 'polypeptide(L)'
;MIDGVIITPLLQIADERGKVMHMLKSTDKAFQFFGEIYFSCVFPDAVKAWHFHDKMILNYAVPHGRIKFVLYDDRPESPTKGEVQELFLGEENYWLVTVPPKVW
;
A
#
# COMPACT_ATOMS: atom_id res chain seq x y z
N MET A 1 -8.64 -12.59 -0.25
CA MET A 1 -8.44 -11.12 -0.42
C MET A 1 -9.08 -10.46 0.78
N ILE A 2 -8.31 -9.67 1.53
CA ILE A 2 -8.68 -9.14 2.84
C ILE A 2 -9.72 -8.03 2.69
N ASP A 3 -10.78 -8.11 3.50
CA ASP A 3 -11.87 -7.15 3.53
C ASP A 3 -11.37 -5.73 3.90
N GLY A 4 -11.76 -4.75 3.10
CA GLY A 4 -11.38 -3.34 3.27
C GLY A 4 -9.98 -2.97 2.74
N VAL A 5 -9.15 -3.93 2.30
CA VAL A 5 -7.92 -3.61 1.55
C VAL A 5 -8.30 -3.24 0.12
N ILE A 6 -7.96 -2.02 -0.30
CA ILE A 6 -8.30 -1.49 -1.62
C ILE A 6 -7.04 -1.31 -2.44
N ILE A 7 -7.02 -1.85 -3.66
CA ILE A 7 -5.92 -1.71 -4.61
C ILE A 7 -6.41 -0.84 -5.76
N THR A 8 -5.80 0.33 -5.91
CA THR A 8 -6.14 1.29 -6.97
C THR A 8 -4.97 1.45 -7.93
N PRO A 9 -5.10 1.11 -9.23
CA PRO A 9 -4.06 1.40 -10.21
C PRO A 9 -3.75 2.90 -10.29
N LEU A 10 -2.47 3.24 -10.27
CA LEU A 10 -2.01 4.63 -10.34
C LEU A 10 -1.52 4.99 -11.74
N LEU A 11 -1.71 6.24 -12.11
CA LEU A 11 -1.31 6.76 -13.42
C LEU A 11 0.20 7.02 -13.47
N GLN A 12 0.84 6.51 -14.50
CA GLN A 12 2.19 6.88 -14.91
C GLN A 12 2.11 7.59 -16.27
N ILE A 13 2.73 8.76 -16.38
CA ILE A 13 2.79 9.57 -17.60
C ILE A 13 4.25 9.61 -18.02
N ALA A 14 4.62 8.81 -19.03
CA ALA A 14 5.99 8.68 -19.50
C ALA A 14 6.27 9.58 -20.72
N ASP A 15 7.49 10.11 -20.79
CA ASP A 15 8.05 10.85 -21.93
C ASP A 15 9.55 10.54 -22.10
N GLU A 16 10.24 11.19 -23.04
CA GLU A 16 11.66 10.95 -23.33
C GLU A 16 12.62 11.31 -22.18
N ARG A 17 12.14 12.01 -21.14
CA ARG A 17 12.93 12.47 -20.00
C ARG A 17 12.74 11.59 -18.76
N GLY A 18 11.74 10.70 -18.79
CA GLY A 18 11.38 9.82 -17.67
C GLY A 18 9.87 9.66 -17.54
N LYS A 19 9.34 9.80 -16.31
CA LYS A 19 7.90 9.69 -16.04
C LYS A 19 7.45 10.50 -14.83
N VAL A 20 6.22 10.99 -14.90
CA VAL A 20 5.46 11.50 -13.76
C VAL A 20 4.60 10.38 -13.19
N MET A 21 4.65 10.18 -11.87
CA MET A 21 3.91 9.13 -11.17
C MET A 21 2.96 9.77 -10.15
N HIS A 22 1.65 9.60 -10.34
CA HIS A 22 0.66 10.08 -9.38
C HIS A 22 0.58 9.13 -8.19
N MET A 23 0.62 9.64 -6.96
CA MET A 23 0.41 8.83 -5.75
C MET A 23 -0.97 9.03 -5.13
N LEU A 24 -1.23 10.20 -4.56
CA LEU A 24 -2.50 10.50 -3.88
C LEU A 24 -2.81 11.98 -4.00
N LYS A 25 -4.00 12.32 -4.48
CA LYS A 25 -4.53 13.69 -4.56
C LYS A 25 -5.66 13.86 -3.55
N SER A 26 -5.87 15.09 -3.08
CA SER A 26 -6.99 15.41 -2.18
C SER A 26 -8.37 15.17 -2.80
N THR A 27 -8.46 15.09 -4.13
CA THR A 27 -9.69 14.81 -4.89
C THR A 27 -9.90 13.32 -5.16
N ASP A 28 -8.93 12.46 -4.83
CA ASP A 28 -9.09 11.01 -5.01
C ASP A 28 -10.01 10.45 -3.92
N LYS A 29 -10.88 9.49 -4.27
CA LYS A 29 -11.81 8.86 -3.32
C LYS A 29 -11.10 8.18 -2.13
N ALA A 30 -9.86 7.74 -2.34
CA ALA A 30 -9.03 7.12 -1.30
C ALA A 30 -8.46 8.13 -0.29
N PHE A 31 -8.45 9.43 -0.62
CA PHE A 31 -7.96 10.47 0.26
C PHE A 31 -9.03 10.86 1.30
N GLN A 32 -8.62 10.95 2.56
CA GLN A 32 -9.45 11.51 3.64
C GLN A 32 -8.76 12.74 4.23
N PHE A 33 -7.59 12.51 4.84
CA PHE A 33 -6.69 13.52 5.39
C PHE A 33 -5.33 12.84 5.61
N PHE A 34 -4.28 13.61 5.89
CA PHE A 34 -2.99 13.06 6.32
C PHE A 34 -2.66 13.55 7.73
N GLY A 35 -2.15 12.65 8.56
CA GLY A 35 -1.38 13.02 9.75
C GLY A 35 0.11 13.15 9.41
N GLU A 36 0.63 12.21 8.62
CA GLU A 36 2.03 12.12 8.26
C GLU A 36 2.20 11.51 6.85
N ILE A 37 3.27 11.90 6.17
CA ILE A 37 3.79 11.25 4.97
C ILE A 37 5.28 11.02 5.20
N TYR A 38 5.73 9.78 5.00
CA TYR A 38 7.15 9.41 5.13
C TYR A 38 7.57 8.46 4.01
N PHE A 39 8.88 8.33 3.81
CA PHE A 39 9.48 7.41 2.86
C PHE A 39 10.33 6.37 3.58
N SER A 40 10.28 5.13 3.11
CA SER A 40 11.01 4.01 3.70
C SER A 40 11.79 3.28 2.61
N CYS A 41 13.08 3.07 2.85
CA CYS A 41 13.96 2.27 1.99
C CYS A 41 14.20 0.91 2.65
N VAL A 42 14.20 -0.16 1.85
CA VAL A 42 14.50 -1.52 2.30
C VAL A 42 15.57 -2.12 1.39
N PHE A 43 16.55 -2.80 1.98
CA PHE A 43 17.60 -3.48 1.22
C PHE A 43 17.07 -4.82 0.66
N PRO A 44 17.66 -5.34 -0.42
CA PRO A 44 17.35 -6.69 -0.91
C PRO A 44 17.40 -7.73 0.22
N ASP A 45 16.48 -8.68 0.16
CA ASP A 45 16.31 -9.79 1.12
C ASP A 45 15.98 -9.40 2.58
N ALA A 46 15.91 -8.11 2.89
CA ALA A 46 15.49 -7.63 4.20
C ALA A 46 13.96 -7.63 4.35
N VAL A 47 13.47 -8.05 5.52
CA VAL A 47 12.05 -8.05 5.87
C VAL A 47 11.79 -7.01 6.96
N LYS A 48 10.82 -6.11 6.73
CA LYS A 48 10.31 -5.16 7.72
C LYS A 48 8.90 -5.58 8.15
N ALA A 49 8.82 -6.48 9.12
CA ALA A 49 7.55 -7.02 9.60
C ALA A 49 7.67 -7.53 11.04
N TRP A 50 6.57 -7.69 11.76
CA TRP A 50 5.20 -7.25 11.42
C TRP A 50 4.90 -5.89 12.04
N HIS A 51 4.01 -5.10 11.42
CA HIS A 51 3.62 -3.79 11.92
C HIS A 51 2.10 -3.71 12.06
N PHE A 52 1.62 -3.32 13.24
CA PHE A 52 0.19 -3.17 13.51
C PHE A 52 -0.16 -1.72 13.74
N HIS A 53 -1.17 -1.23 13.03
CA HIS A 53 -1.71 0.10 13.19
C HIS A 53 -3.12 0.03 13.77
N ASP A 54 -3.27 0.44 15.04
CA ASP A 54 -4.57 0.39 15.74
C ASP A 54 -5.61 1.36 15.13
N LYS A 55 -5.14 2.52 14.63
CA LYS A 55 -6.02 3.63 14.20
C LYS A 55 -5.74 4.17 12.79
N MET A 56 -4.54 3.95 12.25
CA MET A 56 -4.12 4.59 11.00
C MET A 56 -4.60 3.79 9.79
N ILE A 57 -5.09 4.50 8.78
CA ILE A 57 -5.24 3.97 7.42
C ILE A 57 -3.90 4.20 6.72
N LEU A 58 -3.33 3.14 6.14
CA LEU A 58 -2.10 3.25 5.36
C LEU A 58 -2.42 3.40 3.87
N ASN A 59 -1.66 4.25 3.19
CA ASN A 59 -1.70 4.38 1.73
C ASN A 59 -0.28 4.14 1.19
N TYR A 60 -0.05 2.96 0.63
CA TYR A 60 1.26 2.53 0.14
C TYR A 60 1.34 2.59 -1.39
N ALA A 61 2.46 3.11 -1.90
CA ALA A 61 2.85 3.02 -3.30
C ALA A 61 4.36 2.85 -3.39
N VAL A 62 4.86 2.11 -4.37
CA VAL A 62 6.28 1.81 -4.54
C VAL A 62 6.76 2.44 -5.85
N PRO A 63 7.29 3.68 -5.82
CA PRO A 63 7.70 4.39 -7.02
C PRO A 63 9.06 3.92 -7.56
N HIS A 64 9.86 3.20 -6.77
CA HIS A 64 11.17 2.71 -7.16
C HIS A 64 11.44 1.30 -6.62
N GLY A 65 11.96 0.43 -7.49
CA GLY A 65 12.24 -0.96 -7.15
C GLY A 65 10.97 -1.80 -7.03
N ARG A 66 11.06 -2.90 -6.27
CA ARG A 66 9.97 -3.84 -6.07
C ARG A 66 10.00 -4.45 -4.69
N ILE A 67 8.83 -4.63 -4.08
CA ILE A 67 8.68 -5.33 -2.80
C ILE A 67 7.57 -6.38 -2.91
N LYS A 68 7.65 -7.40 -2.04
CA LYS A 68 6.51 -8.25 -1.70
C LYS A 68 5.86 -7.66 -0.44
N PHE A 69 4.70 -7.04 -0.60
CA PHE A 69 3.90 -6.48 0.48
C PHE A 69 2.91 -7.54 0.96
N VAL A 70 3.08 -8.00 2.19
CA VAL A 70 2.29 -9.08 2.79
C VAL A 70 1.39 -8.50 3.86
N LEU A 71 0.12 -8.88 3.81
CA LEU A 71 -0.91 -8.47 4.75
C LEU A 71 -1.52 -9.69 5.43
N TYR A 72 -1.91 -9.55 6.69
CA TYR A 72 -2.63 -10.59 7.43
C TYR A 72 -3.82 -10.01 8.21
N ASP A 73 -4.98 -10.64 8.06
CA ASP A 73 -6.21 -10.19 8.72
C ASP A 73 -6.48 -10.98 10.00
N ASP A 74 -6.17 -10.40 11.16
CA ASP A 74 -6.45 -11.02 12.46
C ASP A 74 -7.71 -10.44 13.14
N ARG A 75 -8.51 -9.63 12.44
CA ARG A 75 -9.67 -8.96 13.03
C ARG A 75 -10.74 -10.01 13.40
N PRO A 76 -11.17 -10.10 14.68
CA PRO A 76 -12.06 -11.18 15.14
C PRO A 76 -13.36 -11.33 14.37
N GLU A 77 -13.96 -10.20 14.00
CA GLU A 77 -15.27 -10.12 13.32
C GLU A 77 -15.14 -9.99 11.79
N SER A 78 -13.92 -10.07 11.25
CA SER A 78 -13.73 -9.93 9.81
C SER A 78 -14.18 -11.19 9.06
N PRO A 79 -14.90 -11.04 7.93
CA PRO A 79 -15.22 -12.18 7.06
C PRO A 79 -13.97 -12.81 6.44
N THR A 80 -12.82 -12.13 6.49
CA THR A 80 -11.53 -12.60 5.96
C THR A 80 -10.51 -12.89 7.06
N LYS A 81 -10.95 -13.10 8.30
CA LYS A 81 -10.04 -13.45 9.42
C LYS A 81 -9.20 -14.70 9.08
N GLY A 82 -7.90 -14.62 9.29
CA GLY A 82 -6.93 -15.67 8.98
C GLY A 82 -6.37 -15.62 7.56
N GLU A 83 -6.89 -14.75 6.70
CA GLU A 83 -6.40 -14.60 5.33
C GLU A 83 -5.04 -13.90 5.30
N VAL A 84 -4.14 -14.44 4.47
CA VAL A 84 -2.88 -13.80 4.07
C VAL A 84 -3.06 -13.29 2.65
N GLN A 85 -2.70 -12.03 2.41
CA GLN A 85 -2.70 -11.43 1.08
C GLN A 85 -1.32 -10.93 0.71
N GLU A 86 -0.82 -11.38 -0.45
CA GLU A 86 0.50 -11.01 -0.94
C GLU A 86 0.36 -10.16 -2.20
N LEU A 87 1.03 -9.00 -2.21
CA LEU A 87 1.03 -8.05 -3.32
C LEU A 87 2.46 -7.77 -3.76
N PHE A 88 2.74 -7.89 -5.06
CA PHE A 88 4.03 -7.52 -5.62
C PHE A 88 3.94 -6.09 -6.16
N LEU A 89 4.38 -5.13 -5.36
CA LEU A 89 4.31 -3.70 -5.68
C LEU A 89 5.64 -3.21 -6.26
N GLY A 90 5.57 -2.33 -7.25
CA GLY A 90 6.74 -1.73 -7.87
C GLY A 90 6.36 -0.87 -9.06
N GLU A 91 7.33 -0.52 -9.88
CA GLU A 91 7.10 0.35 -11.04
C GLU A 91 6.16 -0.25 -12.10
N GLU A 92 6.20 -1.58 -12.29
CA GLU A 92 5.31 -2.29 -13.22
C GLU A 92 3.89 -2.43 -12.65
N ASN A 93 3.79 -2.63 -11.33
CA ASN A 93 2.54 -2.75 -10.57
C ASN A 93 2.36 -1.52 -9.67
N TYR A 94 2.37 -0.35 -10.30
CA TYR A 94 2.30 0.91 -9.58
C TYR A 94 0.87 1.18 -9.14
N TRP A 95 0.56 0.77 -7.91
CA TRP A 95 -0.75 0.84 -7.31
C TRP A 95 -0.70 1.60 -5.98
N LEU A 96 -1.83 2.20 -5.62
CA LEU A 96 -2.10 2.66 -4.28
C LEU A 96 -2.78 1.51 -3.54
N VAL A 97 -2.13 0.98 -2.52
CA VAL A 97 -2.72 0.01 -1.60
C VAL A 97 -3.18 0.75 -0.35
N THR A 98 -4.49 0.87 -0.19
CA THR A 98 -5.12 1.43 1.00
C THR A 98 -5.43 0.29 1.97
N VAL A 99 -4.79 0.30 3.15
CA VAL A 99 -4.94 -0.73 4.18
C VAL A 99 -5.71 -0.14 5.36
N PRO A 100 -6.83 -0.75 5.78
CA PRO A 100 -7.59 -0.27 6.92
C PRO A 100 -6.82 -0.54 8.23
N PRO A 101 -7.18 0.14 9.34
CA PRO A 101 -6.58 -0.16 10.64
C PRO A 101 -6.81 -1.61 11.03
N LYS A 102 -5.92 -2.12 11.89
CA LYS A 102 -5.99 -3.46 12.48
C LYS A 102 -5.77 -4.64 11.52
N VAL A 103 -5.26 -4.37 10.33
CA VAL A 103 -4.63 -5.38 9.45
C VAL A 103 -3.12 -5.31 9.67
N TRP A 104 -2.48 -6.47 9.73
CA TRP A 104 -1.03 -6.63 9.84
C TRP A 104 -0.33 -6.53 8.49
#